data_AF-A0ABD5SKS2-F1
#
_entry.id   AF-A0ABD5SKS2-F1
#
_cell.length_a   1.000
_cell.length_b   1.000
_cell.length_c   1.000
_cell.angle_alpha   90.00
_cell.angle_beta   90.00
_cell.angle_gamma   90.00
#
_symmetry.space_group_name_H-M   'P 1'
#
loop_
_entity.id
_entity.type
_entity.pdbx_description
1 polymer ?
#
loop_
_entity_poly.entity_id
_entity_poly.type
_entity_poly.pdbx_seq_one_letter_code
_entity_poly.pdbx_strand_id
1 'polypeptide(L)'
;MNVVTTPTQLLEGFPVGAHGTTKCQHCEYRLYEGDRATVLASRPADTDRWAIHRPYCVACSPDTITEPTLGCTELLAECRLGTRADLPTQQTRFVALEPEIQDSSPPSNRATEPEAIPIPNR
;
A
#
# COMPACT_ATOMS: atom_id res chain seq x y z
N MET A 1 -6.84 19.85 -18.28
CA MET A 1 -7.76 19.76 -17.12
C MET A 1 -7.11 18.80 -16.14
N ASN A 2 -6.64 19.28 -14.98
CA ASN A 2 -6.02 18.42 -13.97
C ASN A 2 -7.09 18.03 -12.95
N VAL A 3 -7.26 16.74 -12.73
CA VAL A 3 -8.14 16.21 -11.68
C VAL A 3 -7.31 16.11 -10.40
N VAL A 4 -7.81 16.70 -9.32
CA VAL A 4 -7.21 16.58 -7.98
C VAL A 4 -8.00 15.52 -7.22
N THR A 5 -7.30 14.54 -6.64
CA THR A 5 -7.89 13.46 -5.84
C THR A 5 -7.18 13.38 -4.50
N THR A 6 -7.87 12.93 -3.45
CA THR A 6 -7.22 12.60 -2.18
C THR A 6 -6.60 11.19 -2.22
N PRO A 7 -5.58 10.90 -1.40
CA PRO A 7 -5.04 9.55 -1.25
C PRO A 7 -6.10 8.49 -0.90
N THR A 8 -7.05 8.82 -0.03
CA THR A 8 -8.18 7.94 0.31
C THR A 8 -9.03 7.62 -0.92
N GLN A 9 -9.38 8.64 -1.72
CA GLN A 9 -10.16 8.44 -2.95
C GLN A 9 -9.42 7.59 -4.00
N LEU A 10 -8.10 7.66 -4.02
CA LEU A 10 -7.27 6.84 -4.90
C LEU A 10 -7.29 5.36 -4.49
N LEU A 11 -7.24 5.07 -3.19
CA LEU A 11 -7.13 3.70 -2.68
C LEU A 11 -8.48 2.98 -2.56
N GLU A 12 -9.58 3.73 -2.43
CA GLU A 12 -10.93 3.16 -2.31
C GLU A 12 -11.29 2.33 -3.54
N GLY A 13 -11.55 1.04 -3.35
CA GLY A 13 -11.89 0.12 -4.43
C GLY A 13 -10.71 -0.33 -5.29
N PHE A 14 -9.46 -0.06 -4.88
CA PHE A 14 -8.28 -0.49 -5.61
C PHE A 14 -8.03 -2.01 -5.41
N PRO A 15 -7.65 -2.78 -6.45
CA PRO A 15 -7.42 -4.22 -6.31
C PRO A 15 -6.25 -4.59 -5.40
N VAL A 16 -6.45 -5.58 -4.52
CA VAL A 16 -5.46 -6.04 -3.50
C VAL A 16 -5.12 -7.53 -3.59
N GLY A 17 -5.64 -8.20 -4.62
CA GLY A 17 -5.44 -9.63 -4.84
C GLY A 17 -6.33 -10.17 -5.95
N ALA A 18 -6.41 -11.48 -6.03
CA ALA A 18 -7.20 -12.19 -7.03
C ALA A 18 -8.15 -13.18 -6.36
N HIS A 19 -9.31 -13.41 -6.97
CA HIS A 19 -10.26 -14.45 -6.56
C HIS A 19 -10.68 -14.40 -5.07
N GLY A 20 -10.84 -13.19 -4.51
CA GLY A 20 -11.35 -13.00 -3.14
C GLY A 20 -10.32 -13.25 -2.03
N THR A 21 -9.04 -13.39 -2.37
CA THR A 21 -7.98 -13.61 -1.37
C THR A 21 -6.65 -12.99 -1.79
N THR A 22 -5.79 -12.79 -0.79
CA THR A 22 -4.40 -12.38 -0.97
C THR A 22 -3.56 -12.95 0.17
N LYS A 23 -2.25 -12.71 0.14
CA LYS A 23 -1.34 -13.13 1.21
C LYS A 23 -0.70 -11.90 1.84
N CYS A 24 -0.45 -11.97 3.14
CA CYS A 24 0.38 -11.02 3.84
C CYS A 24 1.74 -10.90 3.13
N GLN A 25 2.19 -9.68 2.86
CA GLN A 25 3.48 -9.41 2.23
C GLN A 25 4.65 -9.97 3.02
N HIS A 26 4.54 -10.05 4.36
CA HIS A 26 5.61 -10.48 5.25
C HIS A 26 5.51 -11.95 5.67
N CYS A 27 4.40 -12.35 6.31
CA CYS A 27 4.27 -13.69 6.90
C CYS A 27 3.52 -14.69 6.01
N GLU A 28 3.11 -14.28 4.80
CA GLU A 28 2.34 -15.08 3.84
C GLU A 28 0.96 -15.59 4.32
N TYR A 29 0.52 -15.20 5.52
CA TYR A 29 -0.81 -15.52 6.04
C TYR A 29 -1.88 -15.11 5.02
N ARG A 30 -2.83 -16.00 4.75
CA ARG A 30 -3.87 -15.76 3.76
C ARG A 30 -4.95 -14.87 4.34
N LEU A 31 -5.20 -13.76 3.65
CA LEU A 31 -6.22 -12.77 3.97
C LEU A 31 -7.44 -12.96 3.05
N TYR A 32 -8.61 -12.68 3.59
CA TYR A 32 -9.91 -12.87 2.95
C TYR A 32 -10.79 -11.61 3.06
N GLU A 33 -11.95 -11.66 2.42
CA GLU A 33 -12.98 -10.64 2.59
C GLU A 33 -13.40 -10.50 4.05
N GLY A 34 -13.51 -9.25 4.50
CA GLY A 34 -13.82 -8.87 5.88
C GLY A 34 -12.59 -8.60 6.74
N ASP A 35 -11.41 -9.12 6.37
CA ASP A 35 -10.19 -8.91 7.16
C ASP A 35 -9.78 -7.43 7.15
N ARG A 36 -9.24 -6.98 8.29
CA ARG A 36 -8.47 -5.73 8.35
C ARG A 36 -7.05 -5.96 7.88
N ALA A 37 -6.53 -5.02 7.11
CA ALA A 37 -5.20 -5.09 6.56
C ALA A 37 -4.63 -3.70 6.29
N THR A 38 -3.31 -3.64 6.13
CA THR A 38 -2.61 -2.41 5.76
C THR A 38 -2.07 -2.55 4.34
N VAL A 39 -2.39 -1.59 3.47
CA VAL A 39 -1.92 -1.55 2.09
C VAL A 39 -0.80 -0.53 1.96
N LEU A 40 0.26 -0.92 1.26
CA LEU A 40 1.29 -0.01 0.78
C LEU A 40 1.04 0.21 -0.71
N ALA A 41 0.93 1.48 -1.12
CA ALA A 41 0.85 1.88 -2.51
C ALA A 41 2.06 2.76 -2.85
N SER A 42 2.65 2.55 -4.03
CA SER A 42 3.75 3.38 -4.52
C SER A 42 3.50 3.90 -5.93
N ARG A 43 4.03 5.08 -6.22
CA ARG A 43 4.02 5.69 -7.55
C ARG A 43 5.40 6.30 -7.83
N PRO A 44 6.15 5.78 -8.80
CA PRO A 44 7.38 6.42 -9.28
C PRO A 44 7.13 7.85 -9.78
N ALA A 45 8.09 8.76 -9.58
CA ALA A 45 7.95 10.18 -9.91
C ALA A 45 7.79 10.47 -11.42
N ASP A 46 8.20 9.53 -12.27
CA ASP A 46 8.13 9.61 -13.73
C ASP A 46 6.85 8.97 -14.32
N THR A 47 5.92 8.52 -13.48
CA THR A 47 4.66 7.90 -13.92
C THR A 47 3.46 8.37 -13.10
N ASP A 48 2.28 8.36 -13.74
CA ASP A 48 1.01 8.62 -13.07
C ASP A 48 0.37 7.35 -12.49
N ARG A 49 1.00 6.18 -12.67
CA ARG A 49 0.45 4.89 -12.26
C ARG A 49 0.87 4.50 -10.86
N TRP A 50 -0.12 4.27 -10.02
CA TRP A 50 0.07 3.66 -8.70
C TRP A 50 0.13 2.13 -8.82
N ALA A 51 1.02 1.53 -8.04
CA ALA A 51 1.07 0.09 -7.79
C ALA A 51 0.71 -0.16 -6.33
N ILE A 52 -0.20 -1.10 -6.09
CA ILE A 52 -0.46 -1.62 -4.74
C ILE A 52 0.35 -2.90 -4.55
N HIS A 53 1.11 -2.94 -3.46
CA HIS A 53 1.84 -4.12 -3.02
C HIS A 53 0.88 -5.11 -2.34
N ARG A 54 1.32 -6.34 -2.08
CA ARG A 54 0.46 -7.23 -1.27
C ARG A 54 0.24 -6.57 0.10
N PRO A 55 -0.95 -6.70 0.69
CA PRO A 55 -1.23 -6.08 1.98
C PRO A 55 -0.50 -6.80 3.12
N TYR A 56 -0.41 -6.13 4.26
CA TYR A 56 0.04 -6.69 5.52
C TYR A 56 -1.16 -7.11 6.36
N CYS A 57 -1.09 -8.26 7.02
CA CYS A 57 -2.06 -8.60 8.06
C CYS A 57 -1.85 -7.69 9.29
N VAL A 58 -2.84 -7.58 10.17
CA VAL A 58 -2.76 -6.75 11.38
C VAL A 58 -1.49 -7.03 12.21
N ALA A 59 -1.08 -8.30 12.33
CA ALA A 59 0.10 -8.68 13.09
C ALA A 59 1.44 -8.27 12.45
N CYS A 60 1.46 -7.98 11.15
CA CYS A 60 2.65 -7.57 10.41
C CYS A 60 2.52 -6.15 9.86
N SER A 61 1.49 -5.40 10.26
CA SER A 61 1.27 -4.04 9.79
C SER A 61 2.44 -3.17 10.22
N PRO A 62 3.11 -2.46 9.29
CA PRO A 62 3.98 -1.37 9.69
C PRO A 62 3.14 -0.19 10.18
N ASP A 63 3.65 0.56 11.14
CA ASP A 63 3.00 1.79 11.63
C ASP A 63 3.36 3.01 10.76
N THR A 64 4.53 2.98 10.11
CA THR A 64 5.07 4.10 9.29
C THR A 64 5.93 3.55 8.13
N ILE A 65 6.22 4.40 7.15
CA ILE A 65 7.12 4.10 6.03
C ILE A 65 8.55 4.43 6.46
N THR A 66 9.28 3.44 6.96
CA THR A 66 10.65 3.64 7.49
C THR A 66 11.72 3.69 6.41
N GLU A 67 11.58 2.92 5.34
CA GLU A 67 12.54 2.80 4.24
C GLU A 67 11.86 3.15 2.91
N PRO A 68 11.62 4.45 2.64
CA PRO A 68 10.88 4.83 1.47
C PRO A 68 11.65 4.51 0.18
N THR A 69 10.93 4.02 -0.83
CA THR A 69 11.54 3.68 -2.12
C THR A 69 12.01 4.95 -2.82
N LEU A 70 13.30 4.99 -3.20
CA LEU A 70 13.90 6.14 -3.89
C LEU A 70 13.12 6.49 -5.16
N GLY A 71 12.79 7.78 -5.31
CA GLY A 71 12.05 8.28 -6.47
C GLY A 71 10.56 7.91 -6.50
N CYS A 72 10.01 7.30 -5.44
CA CYS A 72 8.59 6.96 -5.35
C CYS A 72 7.87 7.86 -4.34
N THR A 73 6.65 8.27 -4.68
CA THR A 73 5.67 8.63 -3.66
C THR A 73 5.10 7.35 -3.08
N GLU A 74 5.00 7.22 -1.77
CA GLU A 74 4.38 6.05 -1.13
C GLU A 74 3.27 6.47 -0.17
N LEU A 75 2.26 5.61 -0.05
CA LEU A 75 1.12 5.77 0.83
C LEU A 75 0.95 4.48 1.62
N LEU A 76 0.80 4.62 2.92
CA LEU A 76 0.46 3.53 3.82
C LEU A 76 -0.94 3.79 4.38
N ALA A 77 -1.83 2.81 4.24
CA ALA A 77 -3.22 2.96 4.67
C ALA A 77 -3.75 1.68 5.32
N GLU A 78 -4.44 1.83 6.44
CA GLU A 78 -5.29 0.77 6.97
C GLU A 78 -6.58 0.70 6.15
N CYS A 79 -7.12 -0.50 5.98
CA CYS A 79 -8.38 -0.70 5.27
C CYS A 79 -9.06 -2.01 5.70
N ARG A 80 -10.30 -2.18 5.23
CA ARG A 80 -10.97 -3.48 5.21
C ARG A 80 -10.85 -4.09 3.82
N LEU A 81 -10.63 -5.39 3.75
CA LEU A 81 -10.65 -6.11 2.48
C LEU A 81 -12.09 -6.49 2.13
N GLY A 82 -12.50 -6.34 0.88
CA GLY A 82 -13.83 -6.75 0.44
C GLY A 82 -13.96 -6.96 -1.05
N THR A 83 -15.16 -7.30 -1.49
CA THR A 83 -15.45 -7.54 -2.90
C THR A 83 -16.30 -6.41 -3.49
N ARG A 84 -15.86 -5.87 -4.64
CA ARG A 84 -16.66 -4.95 -5.46
C ARG A 84 -17.15 -5.66 -6.70
N ALA A 85 -18.46 -5.61 -6.93
CA ALA A 85 -19.09 -6.16 -8.13
C ALA A 85 -19.38 -5.05 -9.15
N ASP A 86 -18.97 -5.28 -10.40
CA ASP A 86 -19.43 -4.56 -11.58
C ASP A 86 -20.52 -5.41 -12.25
N LEU A 87 -21.78 -5.10 -11.94
CA LEU A 87 -22.93 -5.87 -12.38
C LEU A 87 -23.11 -5.85 -13.91
N PRO A 88 -22.96 -4.69 -14.62
CA PRO A 88 -22.98 -4.67 -16.07
C PRO A 88 -22.00 -5.65 -16.74
N THR A 89 -20.79 -5.78 -16.22
CA THR A 89 -19.77 -6.67 -16.80
C THR A 89 -19.72 -8.06 -16.15
N GLN A 90 -20.55 -8.29 -15.12
CA GLN A 90 -20.55 -9.49 -14.29
C GLN A 90 -19.17 -9.83 -13.71
N GLN A 91 -18.36 -8.80 -13.43
CA GLN A 91 -17.04 -8.97 -12.85
C GLN A 91 -17.05 -8.65 -11.36
N THR A 92 -16.25 -9.39 -10.59
CA THR A 92 -15.96 -9.07 -9.20
C THR A 92 -14.47 -8.84 -9.02
N ARG A 93 -14.12 -7.90 -8.15
CA ARG A 93 -12.73 -7.63 -7.77
C ARG A 93 -12.59 -7.60 -6.26
N PHE A 94 -11.49 -8.18 -5.79
CA PHE A 94 -11.08 -8.11 -4.40
C PHE A 94 -10.29 -6.82 -4.17
N VAL A 95 -10.78 -5.95 -3.29
CA VAL A 95 -10.38 -4.55 -3.20
C VAL A 95 -10.19 -4.09 -1.76
N ALA A 96 -9.47 -2.98 -1.60
CA ALA A 96 -9.46 -2.19 -0.36
C ALA A 96 -10.76 -1.37 -0.25
N LEU A 97 -11.35 -1.36 0.94
CA LEU A 97 -12.53 -0.59 1.30
C LEU A 97 -12.21 0.28 2.52
N GLU A 98 -12.76 1.49 2.53
CA GLU A 98 -12.68 2.43 3.65
C GLU A 98 -11.22 2.71 4.07
N PRO A 99 -10.31 3.12 3.15
CA PRO A 99 -8.92 3.29 3.49
C PRO A 99 -8.69 4.54 4.34
N GLU A 100 -7.93 4.38 5.41
CA GLU A 100 -7.48 5.45 6.29
C GLU A 100 -5.96 5.60 6.17
N ILE A 101 -5.51 6.76 5.72
CA ILE A 101 -4.09 7.04 5.51
C ILE A 101 -3.40 7.13 6.87
N GLN A 102 -2.41 6.27 7.09
CA GLN A 102 -1.56 6.28 8.27
C GLN A 102 -0.30 7.11 8.05
N ASP A 103 0.31 6.95 6.87
CA ASP A 103 1.56 7.65 6.55
C ASP A 103 1.73 7.86 5.03
N SER A 104 2.58 8.81 4.66
CA SER A 104 2.93 9.09 3.28
C SER A 104 4.35 9.61 3.16
N SER A 105 5.08 9.13 2.15
CA SER A 105 6.40 9.65 1.80
C SER A 105 6.34 10.36 0.43
N PRO A 106 6.89 11.57 0.30
CA PRO A 106 7.09 12.19 -1.00
C PRO A 106 8.26 11.52 -1.74
N PRO A 107 8.35 11.68 -3.07
CA PRO A 107 9.50 11.16 -3.82
C PRO A 107 10.77 11.85 -3.35
N SER A 108 11.66 11.07 -2.73
CA SER A 108 13.00 11.54 -2.36
C SER A 108 13.99 11.21 -3.48
N ASN A 109 14.91 12.14 -3.74
CA ASN A 109 16.09 11.90 -4.58
C ASN A 109 17.35 11.60 -3.74
N ARG A 110 17.20 11.44 -2.42
CA ARG A 110 18.26 11.03 -1.49
C ARG A 110 17.85 9.71 -0.84
N ALA A 111 18.68 8.69 -0.98
CA ALA A 111 18.60 7.52 -0.11
C ALA A 111 18.80 8.01 1.33
N THR A 112 17.99 7.52 2.28
CA THR A 112 18.30 7.68 3.70
C THR A 112 19.67 7.05 3.91
N GLU A 113 20.69 7.87 4.20
CA GLU A 113 22.02 7.35 4.52
C GLU A 113 21.88 6.41 5.73
N PRO A 114 22.34 5.15 5.65
CA PRO A 114 22.36 4.30 6.82
C PRO A 114 23.20 4.99 7.90
N GLU A 115 22.63 5.13 9.09
CA GLU A 115 23.32 5.70 10.24
C GLU A 115 24.67 4.98 10.41
N ALA A 116 25.76 5.71 10.28
CA ALA A 116 27.09 5.14 10.31
C ALA A 116 27.35 4.51 11.68
N ILE A 117 27.40 3.18 11.73
CA ILE A 117 27.81 2.44 12.93
C ILE A 117 29.26 2.84 13.23
N PRO A 118 29.57 3.43 14.41
CA PRO A 118 30.94 3.80 14.75
C PRO A 118 31.80 2.53 14.86
N ILE A 119 32.86 2.43 14.04
CA ILE A 119 33.86 1.37 14.18
C ILE A 119 34.70 1.71 15.43
N PRO A 120 34.74 0.87 16.47
CA PRO A 120 35.57 1.14 17.64
C PRO A 120 37.06 1.07 17.25
N ASN A 121 37.80 2.14 17.58
CA ASN A 121 39.25 2.20 17.41
C ASN A 121 39.92 1.14 18.31
N ARG A 122 40.82 0.35 17.72
CA ARG A 122 41.62 -0.68 18.39
C ARG A 122 42.77 -0.09 19.18
#